data_AF-A0A2T6G7J5-F1
#
_entry.id   AF-A0A2T6G7J5-F1
#
_cell.length_a   1.000
_cell.length_b   1.000
_cell.length_c   1.000
_cell.angle_alpha   90.00
_cell.angle_beta   90.00
_cell.angle_gamma   90.00
#
_symmetry.space_group_name_H-M   'P 1'
#
loop_
_entity.id
_entity.type
_entity.pdbx_description
1 polymer ?
#
loop_
_entity_poly.entity_id
_entity_poly.type
_entity_poly.pdbx_seq_one_letter_code
_entity_poly.pdbx_strand_id
1 'polypeptide(L)'
;MLKISEGRTAEIFEQEPGKILKLYRSGFPPEAIRYEYEMNQAIASCGVPAPRTYDLIHFEQSLPISIIKFIATSSMNIKSHPS
;
A
#
# COMPACT_ATOMS: atom_id res chain seq x y z
N MET A 1 -8.71 8.03 9.53
CA MET A 1 -8.15 7.45 8.30
C MET A 1 -8.81 8.16 7.12
N LEU A 2 -8.03 8.86 6.30
CA LEU A 2 -8.53 9.68 5.18
C LEU A 2 -8.13 9.03 3.86
N LYS A 3 -9.06 8.84 2.91
CA LYS A 3 -8.71 8.38 1.56
C LYS A 3 -7.99 9.51 0.83
N ILE A 4 -6.77 9.26 0.38
CA ILE A 4 -5.91 10.26 -0.28
C ILE A 4 -5.70 9.98 -1.76
N SER A 5 -5.96 8.76 -2.22
CA SER A 5 -5.88 8.40 -3.64
C SER A 5 -6.67 7.12 -3.95
N GLU A 6 -6.98 6.91 -5.23
CA GLU A 6 -7.48 5.65 -5.72
C GLU A 6 -6.87 5.29 -7.07
N GLY A 7 -6.65 4.00 -7.26
CA GLY A 7 -6.30 3.41 -8.54
C GLY A 7 -7.26 2.30 -8.92
N ARG A 8 -7.02 1.73 -10.11
CA ARG A 8 -7.76 0.58 -10.63
C ARG A 8 -7.64 -0.65 -9.72
N THR A 9 -6.51 -0.82 -9.04
CA THR A 9 -6.19 -2.03 -8.27
C THR A 9 -6.33 -1.85 -6.75
N ALA A 10 -6.23 -0.62 -6.26
CA ALA A 10 -6.19 -0.35 -4.82
C ALA A 10 -6.68 1.05 -4.48
N GLU A 11 -7.09 1.23 -3.23
CA GLU A 11 -7.37 2.51 -2.60
C GLU A 11 -6.26 2.84 -1.61
N ILE A 12 -5.87 4.13 -1.55
CA ILE A 12 -4.81 4.60 -0.66
C ILE A 12 -5.40 5.54 0.38
N PHE A 13 -5.07 5.28 1.64
CA PHE A 13 -5.50 6.07 2.78
C PHE A 13 -4.30 6.55 3.59
N GLU A 14 -4.40 7.73 4.20
CA GLU A 14 -3.47 8.15 5.25
C GLU A 14 -3.91 7.55 6.59
N GLN A 15 -3.02 6.78 7.21
CA GLN A 15 -3.24 6.19 8.54
C GLN A 15 -2.74 7.13 9.64
N GLU A 16 -1.52 7.64 9.49
CA GLU A 16 -0.81 8.60 10.37
C GLU A 16 0.09 9.46 9.48
N PRO A 17 0.57 10.63 9.95
CA PRO A 17 1.51 11.46 9.18
C PRO A 17 2.70 10.65 8.66
N GLY A 18 2.86 10.61 7.34
CA GLY A 18 3.93 9.86 6.66
C GLY A 18 3.70 8.36 6.50
N LYS A 19 2.60 7.81 7.02
CA LYS A 19 2.19 6.40 6.85
C LYS A 19 0.90 6.29 6.04
N ILE A 20 0.98 5.52 4.97
CA ILE A 20 -0.15 5.20 4.12
C ILE A 20 -0.59 3.75 4.30
N LEU A 21 -1.88 3.55 4.07
CA LEU A 21 -2.53 2.26 3.96
C LEU A 21 -2.97 2.05 2.51
N LYS A 22 -2.46 1.02 1.84
CA LYS A 22 -2.93 0.57 0.53
C LYS A 22 -3.84 -0.65 0.71
N LEU A 23 -5.08 -0.53 0.26
CA LEU A 23 -6.11 -1.59 0.28
C LEU A 23 -6.36 -2.09 -1.13
N TYR A 24 -5.99 -3.34 -1.41
CA TYR A 24 -6.27 -3.95 -2.72
C TYR A 24 -7.74 -4.31 -2.87
N ARG A 25 -8.25 -4.13 -4.08
CA ARG A 25 -9.62 -4.51 -4.43
C ARG A 25 -9.75 -6.04 -4.55
N SER A 26 -10.94 -6.55 -4.26
CA SER A 26 -11.26 -7.97 -4.43
C SER A 26 -10.97 -8.45 -5.85
N GLY A 27 -10.47 -9.68 -5.97
CA GLY A 27 -10.07 -10.28 -7.24
C GLY A 27 -8.69 -9.85 -7.75
N PHE A 28 -7.98 -8.94 -7.05
CA PHE A 28 -6.58 -8.67 -7.40
C PHE A 28 -5.69 -9.84 -6.93
N PRO A 29 -4.77 -10.35 -7.78
CA PRO A 29 -4.09 -11.62 -7.50
C PRO A 29 -3.19 -11.55 -6.25
N PRO A 30 -3.38 -12.43 -5.23
CA PRO A 30 -2.58 -12.45 -4.02
C PRO A 30 -1.07 -12.59 -4.26
N GLU A 31 -0.67 -13.30 -5.31
CA GLU A 31 0.72 -13.45 -5.72
C GLU A 31 1.34 -12.14 -6.22
N ALA A 32 0.59 -11.33 -6.97
CA ALA A 32 1.05 -10.03 -7.44
C ALA A 32 1.22 -9.06 -6.25
N ILE A 33 0.31 -9.18 -5.28
CA ILE A 33 0.35 -8.43 -4.03
C ILE A 33 1.61 -8.80 -3.22
N ARG A 34 1.84 -10.10 -3.02
CA ARG A 34 3.03 -10.60 -2.32
C ARG A 34 4.33 -10.20 -3.02
N TYR A 35 4.37 -10.27 -4.35
CA TYR A 35 5.52 -9.82 -5.13
C TYR A 35 5.84 -8.34 -4.89
N GLU A 36 4.83 -7.46 -4.88
CA GLU A 36 5.03 -6.04 -4.60
C GLU A 36 5.55 -5.81 -3.16
N TYR A 37 5.08 -6.61 -2.18
CA TYR A 37 5.60 -6.59 -0.82
C TYR A 37 7.09 -6.96 -0.78
N GLU A 38 7.45 -8.12 -1.33
CA GLU A 38 8.82 -8.65 -1.31
C GLU A 38 9.79 -7.71 -2.06
N MET A 39 9.36 -7.14 -3.19
CA MET A 39 10.15 -6.16 -3.93
C MET A 39 10.40 -4.89 -3.11
N ASN A 40 9.38 -4.34 -2.43
CA ASN A 40 9.57 -3.16 -1.58
C ASN A 40 10.51 -3.44 -0.40
N GLN A 41 10.42 -4.63 0.21
CA GLN A 41 11.37 -5.03 1.27
C GLN A 41 12.80 -5.13 0.74
N ALA A 42 12.98 -5.72 -0.45
CA ALA A 42 14.29 -5.81 -1.09
C ALA A 42 14.87 -4.42 -1.40
N ILE A 43 14.09 -3.53 -2.02
CA ILE A 43 14.52 -2.16 -2.33
C ILE A 43 14.86 -1.38 -1.05
N ALA A 44 14.05 -1.52 -0.01
CA ALA A 44 14.32 -0.89 1.29
C ALA A 44 15.66 -1.36 1.90
N SER A 45 16.04 -2.62 1.69
CA SER A 45 17.30 -3.17 2.17
C SER A 45 18.54 -2.62 1.43
N CYS A 46 18.36 -2.10 0.21
CA CYS A 46 19.43 -1.53 -0.60
C CYS A 46 19.89 -0.13 -0.13
N GLY A 47 19.29 0.44 0.93
CA GLY A 47 19.66 1.76 1.46
C GLY A 47 19.28 2.94 0.55
N VAL A 48 18.46 2.70 -0.47
CA VAL A 48 17.93 3.76 -1.34
C VAL A 48 16.71 4.43 -0.72
N PRO A 49 16.46 5.73 -1.00
CA PRO A 49 15.26 6.42 -0.56
C PRO A 49 14.03 5.91 -1.31
N ALA A 50 13.45 4.83 -0.79
CA ALA A 50 12.25 4.19 -1.32
C ALA A 50 11.17 4.08 -0.23
N PRO A 51 9.89 3.91 -0.63
CA PRO A 51 8.85 3.55 0.31
C PRO A 51 9.22 2.29 1.09
N ARG A 52 9.07 2.33 2.41
CA ARG A 52 9.25 1.14 3.27
C ARG A 52 7.90 0.54 3.58
N THR A 53 7.77 -0.76 3.36
CA THR A 53 6.57 -1.51 3.77
C THR A 53 6.82 -2.13 5.13
N TYR A 54 5.86 -2.00 6.05
CA TYR A 54 5.96 -2.53 7.40
C TYR A 54 5.35 -3.92 7.46
N ASP A 55 4.09 -4.00 7.03
CA ASP A 55 3.29 -5.21 7.16
C ASP A 55 2.45 -5.46 5.92
N LEU A 56 2.26 -6.75 5.67
CA LEU A 56 1.27 -7.29 4.75
C LEU A 56 0.23 -8.04 5.58
N ILE A 57 -0.99 -7.53 5.62
CA ILE A 57 -2.06 -8.16 6.40
C ILE A 57 -3.20 -8.55 5.46
N HIS A 58 -3.58 -9.82 5.52
CA HIS A 58 -4.74 -10.34 4.82
C HIS A 58 -5.96 -10.29 5.75
N PHE A 59 -7.02 -9.60 5.35
CA PHE A 59 -8.29 -9.60 6.07
C PHE A 59 -9.38 -10.23 5.19
N GLU A 60 -9.97 -11.30 5.70
CA GLU A 60 -11.26 -11.80 5.19
C GLU A 60 -12.37 -11.08 5.97
N GLN A 61 -13.18 -10.29 5.28
CA GLN A 61 -14.43 -9.80 5.86
C GLN A 61 -15.52 -10.86 5.66
N SER A 62 -16.59 -10.87 6.47
CA SER A 62 -17.76 -11.75 6.26
C SER A 62 -18.59 -11.43 4.99
N LEU A 63 -18.08 -10.53 4.15
CA LEU A 63 -18.55 -10.21 2.80
C LEU A 63 -17.57 -10.83 1.80
N PRO A 64 -17.93 -11.10 0.53
CA PRO A 64 -17.06 -11.77 -0.45
C PRO A 64 -15.83 -10.96 -0.92
N ILE A 65 -15.29 -10.10 -0.05
CA ILE A 65 -14.21 -9.15 -0.33
C ILE A 65 -13.04 -9.50 0.59
N SER A 66 -12.06 -10.20 0.04
CA SER A 66 -10.73 -10.29 0.65
C SER A 66 -10.03 -8.94 0.45
N ILE A 67 -9.65 -8.29 1.55
CA ILE A 67 -8.94 -7.01 1.51
C ILE A 67 -7.52 -7.26 2.00
N ILE A 68 -6.53 -6.94 1.16
CA ILE A 68 -5.13 -7.00 1.57
C ILE A 68 -4.63 -5.60 1.88
N LYS A 69 -4.12 -5.44 3.11
CA LYS A 69 -3.63 -4.20 3.72
C LYS A 69 -2.11 -4.16 3.66
N PHE A 70 -1.59 -3.07 3.11
CA PHE A 70 -0.18 -2.70 3.19
C PHE A 70 -0.05 -1.44 4.03
N ILE A 71 0.82 -1.48 5.03
CA ILE A 71 1.25 -0.26 5.71
C ILE A 71 2.60 0.11 5.12
N ALA A 72 2.72 1.28 4.50
CA ALA A 72 3.99 1.77 3.99
C ALA A 72 4.25 3.21 4.45
N THR A 73 5.52 3.57 4.67
CA THR A 73 5.91 4.98 4.83
C THR A 73 6.36 5.51 3.49
N SER A 74 5.76 6.62 3.07
CA SER A 74 6.27 7.40 1.96
C SER A 74 7.35 8.34 2.47
N SER A 75 8.60 8.17 2.01
CA SER A 75 9.60 9.24 2.10
C SER A 75 9.52 10.21 0.92
N MET A 76 8.58 10.00 -0.01
CA MET A 76 8.36 10.89 -1.14
C MET A 76 7.33 11.93 -0.73
N ASN A 77 7.78 13.18 -0.66
CA ASN A 77 6.94 14.35 -0.55
C ASN A 77 6.01 14.33 -1.78
N ILE A 78 4.77 13.87 -1.62
CA ILE A 78 3.76 13.86 -2.67
C ILE A 78 3.39 15.33 -2.88
N LYS A 79 4.25 16.08 -3.57
CA LYS A 79 3.90 17.40 -4.07
C LYS A 79 2.84 17.15 -5.12
N SER A 80 1.58 17.29 -4.69
CA SER A 80 0.43 17.54 -5.54
C SER A 80 0.87 18.49 -6.65
N HIS A 81 0.96 18.00 -7.89
CA HIS A 81 0.98 18.87 -9.05
C HIS A 81 -0.40 19.51 -9.13
N PRO A 82 -0.53 20.84 -8.95
CA PRO A 82 -1.74 21.51 -9.36
C PRO A 82 -1.72 21.55 -10.89
N SER A 83 -2.74 20.95 -11.50
CA SER A 83 -3.16 21.23 -12.88
C SER A 83 -3.69 22.66 -12.99
#